data_AF-A0A1W1E0S8-F1
#
_entry.id   AF-A0A1W1E0S8-F1
#
_cell.length_a   1.000
_cell.length_b   1.000
_cell.length_c   1.000
_cell.angle_alpha   90.00
_cell.angle_beta   90.00
_cell.angle_gamma   90.00
#
_symmetry.space_group_name_H-M   'P 1'
#
loop_
_entity.id
_entity.type
_entity.pdbx_description
1 polymer ?
#
loop_
_entity_poly.entity_id
_entity_poly.type
_entity_poly.pdbx_seq_one_letter_code
_entity_poly.pdbx_strand_id
1 'polypeptide(L)'
;MDSITNFITTLGKNARIAAKILRSATTNQKNTALNNIATEVDKNRKIILEANIADCSAGKAKGLDVALLDRLMLDDARLDGIIESLNQITALPDPVGEITDLKYRPSGIQVGKMRVPLGVMGIIYESRPNVTIDAAALCLKSGNGAILRGGSEAINSNLALYECVKQGLIDAGLDKNCVQLINTTDRAAVTELVKAKDFIDAIIPRGGKGLVEAISDSAKVPVIKHLHCL
;
A
#
# COMPACT_ATOMS: atom_id res chain seq x y z
N MET A 1 19.83 17.58 -0.53
CA MET A 1 19.21 16.60 0.38
C MET A 1 17.83 17.06 0.86
N ASP A 2 17.61 18.36 1.07
CA ASP A 2 16.34 18.91 1.62
C ASP A 2 15.07 18.60 0.80
N SER A 3 15.16 18.47 -0.53
CA SER A 3 13.97 18.26 -1.37
C SER A 3 13.26 16.92 -1.11
N ILE A 4 14.00 15.81 -0.96
CA ILE A 4 13.42 14.48 -0.77
C ILE A 4 12.88 14.32 0.65
N THR A 5 13.64 14.77 1.65
CA THR A 5 13.18 14.75 3.04
C THR A 5 11.90 15.59 3.21
N ASN A 6 11.82 16.77 2.58
CA ASN A 6 10.60 17.59 2.60
C ASN A 6 9.44 16.91 1.87
N PHE A 7 9.70 16.24 0.75
CA PHE A 7 8.70 15.46 0.03
C PHE A 7 8.12 14.33 0.88
N ILE A 8 8.98 13.49 1.49
CA ILE A 8 8.54 12.40 2.38
C ILE A 8 7.81 12.94 3.61
N THR A 9 8.29 14.05 4.19
CA THR A 9 7.62 14.71 5.31
C THR A 9 6.22 15.18 4.94
N THR A 10 6.05 15.71 3.74
CA THR A 10 4.74 16.15 3.24
C THR A 10 3.80 14.96 3.04
N LEU A 11 4.27 13.88 2.39
CA LEU A 11 3.50 12.64 2.25
C LEU A 11 3.08 12.08 3.60
N GLY A 12 4.01 12.05 4.57
CA GLY A 12 3.77 11.59 5.93
C GLY A 12 2.70 12.40 6.66
N LYS A 13 2.76 13.73 6.59
CA LYS A 13 1.74 14.62 7.18
C LYS A 13 0.36 14.38 6.55
N ASN A 14 0.29 14.30 5.23
CA ASN A 14 -0.96 14.04 4.52
C ASN A 14 -1.54 12.66 4.89
N ALA A 15 -0.68 11.64 4.97
CA ALA A 15 -1.08 10.29 5.36
C ALA A 15 -1.63 10.24 6.79
N ARG A 16 -1.00 10.96 7.74
CA ARG A 16 -1.48 11.06 9.12
C ARG A 16 -2.87 11.70 9.21
N ILE A 17 -3.10 12.78 8.45
CA ILE A 17 -4.40 13.46 8.41
C ILE A 17 -5.46 12.53 7.83
N ALA A 18 -5.19 11.93 6.66
CA ALA A 18 -6.13 11.03 5.99
C ALA A 18 -6.42 9.77 6.82
N ALA A 19 -5.39 9.15 7.42
CA ALA A 19 -5.56 7.97 8.26
C ALA A 19 -6.38 8.25 9.53
N LYS A 20 -6.38 9.49 10.04
CA LYS A 20 -7.25 9.87 11.16
C LYS A 20 -8.72 9.88 10.75
N ILE A 21 -9.02 10.34 9.54
CA ILE A 21 -10.38 10.33 8.98
C ILE A 21 -10.80 8.90 8.63
N LEU A 22 -9.91 8.12 8.00
CA LEU A 22 -10.16 6.74 7.61
C LEU A 22 -10.46 5.83 8.81
N ARG A 23 -9.88 6.09 9.98
CA ARG A 23 -10.19 5.36 11.22
C ARG A 23 -11.68 5.41 11.62
N SER A 24 -12.38 6.46 11.23
CA SER A 24 -13.83 6.62 11.46
C SER A 24 -14.70 6.19 10.27
N ALA A 25 -14.09 5.77 9.16
CA ALA A 25 -14.84 5.31 8.00
C ALA A 25 -15.58 4.01 8.30
N THR A 26 -16.84 3.95 7.88
CA THR A 26 -17.64 2.73 8.03
C THR A 26 -17.12 1.61 7.15
N THR A 27 -17.41 0.36 7.52
CA THR A 27 -17.14 -0.82 6.67
C THR A 27 -17.71 -0.63 5.27
N ASN A 28 -18.92 -0.08 5.16
CA ASN A 28 -19.56 0.17 3.87
C ASN A 28 -18.74 1.14 3.01
N GLN A 29 -18.31 2.29 3.57
CA GLN A 29 -17.47 3.24 2.83
C GLN A 29 -16.15 2.64 2.38
N LYS A 30 -15.48 1.86 3.24
CA LYS A 30 -14.24 1.15 2.89
C LYS A 30 -14.48 0.16 1.75
N ASN A 31 -15.56 -0.62 1.83
CA ASN A 31 -15.92 -1.59 0.79
C ASN A 31 -16.32 -0.90 -0.53
N THR A 32 -17.04 0.22 -0.47
CA THR A 32 -17.37 1.05 -1.65
C THR A 32 -16.09 1.54 -2.33
N ALA A 33 -15.10 2.02 -1.57
CA ALA A 33 -13.82 2.41 -2.14
C ALA A 33 -13.15 1.25 -2.88
N LEU A 34 -13.06 0.06 -2.26
CA LEU A 34 -12.45 -1.11 -2.91
C LEU A 34 -13.17 -1.53 -4.20
N ASN A 35 -14.50 -1.53 -4.21
CA ASN A 35 -15.29 -1.85 -5.40
C ASN A 35 -15.12 -0.79 -6.51
N ASN A 36 -15.04 0.49 -6.14
CA ASN A 36 -14.77 1.56 -7.09
C ASN A 36 -13.37 1.41 -7.69
N ILE A 37 -12.36 1.07 -6.88
CA ILE A 37 -11.00 0.79 -7.37
C ILE A 37 -11.02 -0.36 -8.38
N ALA A 38 -11.73 -1.45 -8.09
CA ALA A 38 -11.86 -2.58 -9.02
C ALA A 38 -12.48 -2.15 -10.36
N THR A 39 -13.54 -1.34 -10.27
CA THR A 39 -14.23 -0.75 -11.43
C THR A 39 -13.29 0.16 -12.24
N GLU A 40 -12.47 0.97 -11.58
CA GLU A 40 -11.52 1.86 -12.25
C GLU A 40 -10.37 1.08 -12.89
N VAL A 41 -9.88 0.01 -12.27
CA VAL A 41 -8.89 -0.88 -12.90
C VAL A 41 -9.45 -1.50 -14.18
N ASP A 42 -10.70 -1.98 -14.14
CA ASP A 42 -11.36 -2.60 -15.28
C ASP A 42 -11.60 -1.60 -16.44
N LYS A 43 -12.06 -0.38 -16.13
CA LYS A 43 -12.25 0.68 -17.12
C LYS A 43 -10.93 1.13 -17.77
N ASN A 44 -9.85 1.16 -16.99
CA ASN A 44 -8.57 1.72 -17.42
C ASN A 44 -7.55 0.65 -17.87
N ARG A 45 -7.98 -0.61 -18.12
CA ARG A 45 -7.11 -1.72 -18.57
C ARG A 45 -6.12 -1.30 -19.65
N LYS A 46 -6.62 -0.67 -20.72
CA LYS A 46 -5.79 -0.24 -21.85
C LYS A 46 -4.65 0.69 -21.41
N ILE A 47 -4.95 1.68 -20.58
CA ILE A 47 -3.95 2.64 -20.08
C ILE A 47 -2.92 1.93 -19.20
N ILE A 48 -3.36 1.00 -18.32
CA ILE A 48 -2.49 0.23 -17.45
C ILE A 48 -1.54 -0.67 -18.27
N LEU A 49 -2.08 -1.37 -19.28
CA LEU A 49 -1.29 -2.25 -20.13
C LEU A 49 -0.30 -1.47 -21.02
N GLU A 50 -0.70 -0.33 -21.56
CA GLU A 50 0.21 0.56 -22.32
C GLU A 50 1.37 1.06 -21.44
N ALA A 51 1.08 1.48 -20.20
CA ALA A 51 2.11 1.85 -19.22
C ALA A 51 3.04 0.68 -18.88
N ASN A 52 2.47 -0.53 -18.75
CA ASN A 52 3.25 -1.73 -18.46
C ASN A 52 4.16 -2.17 -19.61
N ILE A 53 3.70 -2.03 -20.86
CA ILE A 53 4.52 -2.30 -22.05
C ILE A 53 5.75 -1.39 -22.07
N ALA A 54 5.58 -0.11 -21.70
CA ALA A 54 6.70 0.83 -21.59
C ALA A 54 7.71 0.40 -20.51
N ASP A 55 7.22 -0.01 -19.34
CA ASP A 55 8.06 -0.55 -18.25
C ASP A 55 8.80 -1.82 -18.66
N CYS A 56 8.11 -2.80 -19.27
CA CYS A 56 8.71 -4.05 -19.74
C CYS A 56 9.77 -3.81 -20.81
N SER A 57 9.51 -2.89 -21.74
CA SER A 57 10.46 -2.53 -22.80
C SER A 57 11.70 -1.87 -22.22
N ALA A 58 11.53 -0.93 -21.28
CA ALA A 58 12.63 -0.29 -20.58
C ALA A 58 13.42 -1.29 -19.71
N GLY A 59 12.73 -2.22 -19.06
CA GLY A 59 13.34 -3.29 -18.27
C GLY A 59 14.20 -4.21 -19.13
N LYS A 60 13.67 -4.63 -20.29
CA LYS A 60 14.41 -5.45 -21.26
C LYS A 60 15.65 -4.72 -21.79
N ALA A 61 15.53 -3.44 -22.12
CA ALA A 61 16.66 -2.63 -22.56
C ALA A 61 17.75 -2.46 -21.48
N LYS A 62 17.38 -2.49 -20.19
CA LYS A 62 18.29 -2.44 -19.05
C LYS A 62 18.85 -3.81 -18.65
N GLY A 63 18.51 -4.88 -19.38
CA GLY A 63 19.01 -6.22 -19.11
C GLY A 63 18.38 -6.90 -17.90
N LEU A 64 17.13 -6.57 -17.54
CA LEU A 64 16.39 -7.35 -16.56
C LEU A 64 16.29 -8.82 -17.02
N ASP A 65 16.48 -9.74 -16.08
CA ASP A 65 16.31 -11.16 -16.37
C ASP A 65 14.85 -11.52 -16.69
N VAL A 66 14.67 -12.69 -17.29
CA VAL A 66 13.36 -13.17 -17.75
C VAL A 66 12.37 -13.33 -16.59
N ALA A 67 12.84 -13.72 -15.40
CA ALA A 67 11.97 -13.92 -14.24
C ALA A 67 11.48 -12.59 -13.64
N LEU A 68 12.31 -11.54 -13.66
CA LEU A 68 11.94 -10.19 -13.25
C LEU A 68 11.02 -9.53 -14.27
N LEU A 69 11.26 -9.72 -15.57
CA LEU A 69 10.36 -9.27 -16.62
C LEU A 69 8.99 -9.95 -16.51
N ASP A 70 8.97 -11.25 -16.26
CA ASP A 70 7.72 -11.97 -16.01
C ASP A 70 6.98 -11.39 -14.81
N ARG A 71 7.65 -11.12 -13.68
CA ARG A 71 7.01 -10.50 -12.50
C ARG A 71 6.49 -9.08 -12.74
N LEU A 72 7.15 -8.34 -13.64
CA LEU A 72 6.79 -6.97 -14.01
C LEU A 72 5.58 -6.93 -14.94
N MET A 73 5.44 -7.92 -15.83
CA MET A 73 4.43 -7.96 -16.87
C MET A 73 3.01 -7.88 -16.30
N LEU A 74 2.13 -7.15 -16.98
CA LEU A 74 0.69 -7.21 -16.82
C LEU A 74 0.06 -7.60 -18.16
N ASP A 75 -0.95 -8.45 -18.08
CA ASP A 75 -1.85 -8.84 -19.17
C ASP A 75 -3.28 -8.82 -18.62
N ASP A 76 -4.27 -9.08 -19.48
CA ASP A 76 -5.67 -9.07 -19.06
C ASP A 76 -5.95 -10.09 -17.94
N ALA A 77 -5.33 -11.27 -17.98
CA ALA A 77 -5.50 -12.30 -16.96
C ALA A 77 -4.96 -11.86 -15.59
N ARG A 78 -3.84 -11.14 -15.55
CA ARG A 78 -3.28 -10.57 -14.32
C ARG A 78 -4.11 -9.40 -13.80
N LEU A 79 -4.70 -8.60 -14.68
CA LEU A 79 -5.66 -7.56 -14.28
C LEU A 79 -6.94 -8.18 -13.70
N ASP A 80 -7.42 -9.28 -14.28
CA ASP A 80 -8.54 -10.05 -13.73
C ASP A 80 -8.18 -10.57 -12.32
N GLY A 81 -6.96 -11.09 -12.14
CA GLY A 81 -6.46 -11.52 -10.83
C GLY A 81 -6.40 -10.38 -9.80
N ILE A 82 -6.04 -9.16 -10.22
CA ILE A 82 -6.04 -7.97 -9.35
C ILE A 82 -7.47 -7.59 -8.94
N ILE A 83 -8.41 -7.60 -9.88
CA ILE A 83 -9.83 -7.30 -9.62
C ILE A 83 -10.43 -8.36 -8.68
N GLU A 84 -10.11 -9.63 -8.91
CA GLU A 84 -10.55 -10.71 -8.05
C GLU A 84 -9.97 -10.58 -6.63
N SER A 85 -8.68 -10.25 -6.50
CA SER A 85 -8.05 -9.95 -5.21
C SER A 85 -8.78 -8.82 -4.47
N LEU A 86 -9.16 -7.74 -5.17
CA LEU A 86 -9.97 -6.66 -4.59
C LEU A 86 -11.32 -7.16 -4.08
N ASN A 87 -12.04 -7.95 -4.89
CA ASN A 87 -13.33 -8.52 -4.50
C ASN A 87 -13.22 -9.40 -3.26
N GLN A 88 -12.18 -10.24 -3.20
CA GLN A 88 -11.90 -11.09 -2.03
C GLN A 88 -11.63 -10.25 -0.78
N ILE A 89 -10.80 -9.20 -0.88
CA ILE A 89 -10.51 -8.30 0.25
C ILE A 89 -11.77 -7.54 0.69
N THR A 90 -12.61 -7.11 -0.24
CA THR A 90 -13.90 -6.49 0.07
C THR A 90 -14.79 -7.43 0.88
N ALA A 91 -14.82 -8.72 0.53
CA ALA A 91 -15.63 -9.73 1.20
C ALA A 91 -15.13 -10.12 2.60
N LEU A 92 -13.88 -9.81 2.95
CA LEU A 92 -13.36 -10.10 4.29
C LEU A 92 -14.15 -9.36 5.38
N PRO A 93 -14.30 -9.94 6.59
CA PRO A 93 -14.82 -9.22 7.74
C PRO A 93 -13.99 -7.97 8.04
N ASP A 94 -14.64 -6.91 8.49
CA ASP A 94 -13.94 -5.71 8.94
C ASP A 94 -13.27 -5.98 10.29
N PRO A 95 -11.93 -5.90 10.39
CA PRO A 95 -11.25 -6.13 11.66
C PRO A 95 -11.40 -4.95 12.63
N VAL A 96 -11.79 -3.76 12.15
CA VAL A 96 -11.77 -2.54 12.96
C VAL A 96 -12.99 -2.47 13.88
N GLY A 97 -12.76 -2.23 15.17
CA GLY A 97 -13.82 -2.07 16.17
C GLY A 97 -14.26 -3.37 16.85
N GLU A 98 -13.69 -4.53 16.48
CA GLU A 98 -13.95 -5.81 17.15
C GLU A 98 -13.54 -5.73 18.63
N ILE A 99 -14.48 -6.03 19.55
CA ILE A 99 -14.24 -6.07 20.99
C ILE A 99 -14.13 -7.52 21.47
N THR A 100 -13.05 -7.82 22.17
CA THR A 100 -12.76 -9.14 22.77
C THR A 100 -12.46 -9.01 24.25
N ASP A 101 -12.42 -10.14 24.97
CA ASP A 101 -12.03 -10.22 26.39
C ASP A 101 -12.85 -9.34 27.36
N LEU A 102 -14.10 -9.03 27.03
CA LEU A 102 -14.94 -8.12 27.82
C LEU A 102 -15.36 -8.76 29.17
N LYS A 103 -14.82 -8.25 30.29
CA LYS A 103 -15.02 -8.81 31.63
C LYS A 103 -15.33 -7.72 32.67
N TYR A 104 -16.23 -8.03 33.60
CA TYR A 104 -16.47 -7.19 34.77
C TYR A 104 -15.38 -7.37 35.83
N ARG A 105 -15.07 -6.30 36.55
CA ARG A 105 -14.14 -6.30 37.69
C ARG A 105 -14.90 -6.08 39.01
N PRO A 106 -14.33 -6.49 40.16
CA PRO A 106 -14.97 -6.25 41.46
C PRO A 106 -15.29 -4.79 41.78
N SER A 107 -14.62 -3.83 41.12
CA SER A 107 -14.91 -2.40 41.21
C SER A 107 -16.15 -1.95 40.44
N GLY A 108 -16.80 -2.81 39.65
CA GLY A 108 -17.97 -2.48 38.82
C GLY A 108 -17.64 -2.03 37.39
N ILE A 109 -16.37 -1.81 37.05
CA ILE A 109 -15.96 -1.45 35.67
C ILE A 109 -15.94 -2.67 34.75
N GLN A 110 -16.15 -2.43 33.46
CA GLN A 110 -16.02 -3.42 32.40
C GLN A 110 -14.74 -3.14 31.60
N VAL A 111 -13.91 -4.17 31.42
CA VAL A 111 -12.63 -4.06 30.72
C VAL A 111 -12.62 -5.04 29.57
N GLY A 112 -12.23 -4.59 28.38
CA GLY A 112 -12.07 -5.41 27.19
C GLY A 112 -10.96 -4.86 26.29
N LYS A 113 -10.72 -5.53 25.17
CA LYS A 113 -9.75 -5.12 24.15
C LYS A 113 -10.49 -4.81 22.86
N MET A 114 -10.25 -3.64 22.29
CA MET A 114 -10.80 -3.25 20.98
C MET A 114 -9.68 -3.26 19.94
N ARG A 115 -9.94 -3.87 18.78
CA ARG A 115 -9.00 -3.83 17.65
C ARG A 115 -9.12 -2.47 16.94
N VAL A 116 -8.00 -1.77 16.81
CA VAL A 116 -7.89 -0.47 16.15
C VAL A 116 -6.80 -0.52 15.07
N PRO A 117 -6.88 0.33 14.02
CA PRO A 117 -5.82 0.42 13.02
C PRO A 117 -4.51 0.91 13.65
N LEU A 118 -3.37 0.49 13.09
CA LEU A 118 -2.05 0.95 13.52
C LEU A 118 -1.88 2.44 13.22
N GLY A 119 -2.29 2.87 12.03
CA GLY A 119 -2.24 4.26 11.58
C GLY A 119 -1.81 4.37 10.13
N VAL A 120 -0.52 4.58 9.87
CA VAL A 120 0.08 4.74 8.54
C VAL A 120 1.13 3.66 8.30
N MET A 121 0.96 2.93 7.20
CA MET A 121 1.84 1.86 6.76
C MET A 121 2.73 2.33 5.61
N GLY A 122 4.03 2.07 5.70
CA GLY A 122 4.96 2.22 4.58
C GLY A 122 5.17 0.87 3.89
N ILE A 123 4.87 0.75 2.60
CA ILE A 123 4.98 -0.52 1.89
C ILE A 123 5.99 -0.35 0.76
N ILE A 124 7.10 -1.07 0.87
CA ILE A 124 8.21 -1.01 -0.08
C ILE A 124 8.28 -2.36 -0.81
N TYR A 125 8.10 -2.35 -2.12
CA TYR A 125 8.06 -3.56 -2.93
C TYR A 125 8.91 -3.43 -4.21
N GLU A 126 9.21 -4.59 -4.81
CA GLU A 126 10.02 -4.71 -6.03
C GLU A 126 9.17 -4.65 -7.30
N SER A 127 9.67 -5.18 -8.42
CA SER A 127 9.06 -5.18 -9.76
C SER A 127 7.80 -6.07 -9.85
N ARG A 128 6.77 -5.76 -9.07
CA ARG A 128 5.48 -6.45 -9.02
C ARG A 128 4.35 -5.43 -8.95
N PRO A 129 3.83 -4.94 -10.09
CA PRO A 129 2.82 -3.88 -10.12
C PRO A 129 1.53 -4.23 -9.35
N ASN A 130 1.14 -5.50 -9.33
CA ASN A 130 -0.06 -5.99 -8.62
C ASN A 130 -0.01 -5.67 -7.11
N VAL A 131 1.18 -5.65 -6.51
CA VAL A 131 1.36 -5.34 -5.09
C VAL A 131 0.87 -3.93 -4.76
N THR A 132 0.88 -2.99 -5.71
CA THR A 132 0.31 -1.64 -5.53
C THR A 132 -1.14 -1.70 -5.07
N ILE A 133 -1.95 -2.54 -5.73
CA ILE A 133 -3.37 -2.66 -5.44
C ILE A 133 -3.61 -3.51 -4.20
N ASP A 134 -2.98 -4.69 -4.10
CA ASP A 134 -3.16 -5.59 -2.96
C ASP A 134 -2.80 -4.90 -1.64
N ALA A 135 -1.67 -4.19 -1.63
CA ALA A 135 -1.18 -3.47 -0.46
C ALA A 135 -2.11 -2.30 -0.07
N ALA A 136 -2.56 -1.51 -1.06
CA ALA A 136 -3.53 -0.44 -0.84
C ALA A 136 -4.83 -0.98 -0.27
N ALA A 137 -5.37 -2.04 -0.88
CA ALA A 137 -6.65 -2.64 -0.52
C ALA A 137 -6.65 -3.18 0.91
N LEU A 138 -5.62 -3.93 1.30
CA LEU A 138 -5.49 -4.45 2.67
C LEU A 138 -5.35 -3.32 3.70
N CYS A 139 -4.58 -2.27 3.40
CA CYS A 139 -4.46 -1.11 4.28
C CYS A 139 -5.80 -0.40 4.45
N LEU A 140 -6.50 -0.13 3.34
CA LEU A 140 -7.81 0.51 3.37
C LEU A 140 -8.82 -0.32 4.16
N LYS A 141 -8.93 -1.62 3.89
CA LYS A 141 -9.84 -2.53 4.59
C LYS A 141 -9.61 -2.53 6.10
N SER A 142 -8.35 -2.56 6.51
CA SER A 142 -7.92 -2.51 7.91
C SER A 142 -7.90 -1.11 8.54
N GLY A 143 -8.36 -0.07 7.81
CA GLY A 143 -8.47 1.30 8.30
C GLY A 143 -7.13 2.04 8.46
N ASN A 144 -6.07 1.55 7.79
CA ASN A 144 -4.75 2.16 7.79
C ASN A 144 -4.54 3.03 6.55
N GLY A 145 -3.89 4.17 6.71
CA GLY A 145 -3.32 4.91 5.59
C GLY A 145 -2.08 4.18 5.04
N ALA A 146 -1.75 4.38 3.78
CA ALA A 146 -0.61 3.74 3.13
C ALA A 146 0.25 4.73 2.34
N ILE A 147 1.58 4.58 2.46
CA ILE A 147 2.56 5.19 1.57
C ILE A 147 3.29 4.06 0.86
N LEU A 148 3.11 3.99 -0.46
CA LEU A 148 3.60 2.94 -1.32
C LEU A 148 4.88 3.39 -2.02
N ARG A 149 5.86 2.51 -2.09
CA ARG A 149 7.05 2.66 -2.94
C ARG A 149 7.29 1.35 -3.68
N GLY A 150 7.06 1.36 -4.99
CA GLY A 150 7.39 0.23 -5.87
C GLY A 150 8.79 0.29 -6.46
N GLY A 151 9.18 -0.77 -7.18
CA GLY A 151 10.43 -0.81 -7.93
C GLY A 151 10.53 0.29 -8.98
N SER A 152 11.74 0.76 -9.25
CA SER A 152 12.02 1.76 -10.30
C SER A 152 11.65 1.28 -11.70
N GLU A 153 11.59 -0.03 -11.87
CA GLU A 153 11.33 -0.73 -13.13
C GLU A 153 9.83 -0.78 -13.46
N ALA A 154 8.96 -0.54 -12.46
CA ALA A 154 7.51 -0.62 -12.57
C ALA A 154 6.83 0.75 -12.41
N ILE A 155 7.58 1.85 -12.54
CA ILE A 155 7.09 3.17 -12.15
C ILE A 155 5.85 3.61 -12.94
N ASN A 156 5.79 3.32 -14.25
CA ASN A 156 4.66 3.73 -15.08
C ASN A 156 3.41 2.90 -14.74
N SER A 157 3.58 1.59 -14.57
CA SER A 157 2.52 0.67 -14.17
C SER A 157 1.96 1.04 -12.79
N ASN A 158 2.83 1.33 -11.83
CA ASN A 158 2.43 1.70 -10.47
C ASN A 158 1.66 3.03 -10.46
N LEU A 159 2.07 4.01 -11.28
CA LEU A 159 1.35 5.28 -11.40
C LEU A 159 -0.03 5.09 -12.02
N ALA A 160 -0.16 4.29 -13.09
CA ALA A 160 -1.44 4.00 -13.72
C ALA A 160 -2.41 3.29 -12.74
N LEU A 161 -1.92 2.29 -12.01
CA LEU A 161 -2.70 1.60 -10.97
C LEU A 161 -3.05 2.53 -9.81
N TYR A 162 -2.12 3.40 -9.40
CA TYR A 162 -2.37 4.36 -8.31
C TYR A 162 -3.43 5.39 -8.66
N GLU A 163 -3.51 5.87 -9.91
CA GLU A 163 -4.58 6.78 -10.30
C GLU A 163 -5.96 6.11 -10.20
N CYS A 164 -6.07 4.80 -10.48
CA CYS A 164 -7.30 4.03 -10.24
C CYS A 164 -7.64 3.97 -8.73
N VAL A 165 -6.64 3.75 -7.87
CA VAL A 165 -6.80 3.77 -6.40
C VAL A 165 -7.34 5.11 -5.93
N LYS A 166 -6.71 6.18 -6.39
CA LYS A 166 -7.01 7.56 -6.04
C LYS A 166 -8.44 7.94 -6.47
N GLN A 167 -8.85 7.56 -7.67
CA GLN A 167 -10.20 7.82 -8.16
C GLN A 167 -11.23 7.03 -7.35
N GLY A 168 -10.98 5.74 -7.07
CA GLY A 168 -11.90 4.94 -6.27
C GLY A 168 -12.08 5.44 -4.84
N LEU A 169 -11.04 6.03 -4.24
CA LEU A 169 -11.14 6.71 -2.94
C LEU A 169 -12.02 7.96 -3.00
N ILE A 170 -11.82 8.81 -4.02
CA ILE A 170 -12.58 10.05 -4.21
C ILE A 170 -14.06 9.73 -4.41
N ASP A 171 -14.38 8.73 -5.24
CA ASP A 171 -15.75 8.33 -5.54
C ASP A 171 -16.47 7.73 -4.32
N ALA A 172 -15.73 7.20 -3.36
CA ALA A 172 -16.25 6.72 -2.08
C ALA A 172 -16.33 7.82 -0.99
N GLY A 173 -15.98 9.06 -1.33
CA GLY A 173 -15.95 10.19 -0.39
C GLY A 173 -14.82 10.11 0.65
N LEU A 174 -13.76 9.36 0.36
CA LEU A 174 -12.57 9.27 1.20
C LEU A 174 -11.49 10.23 0.72
N ASP A 175 -10.61 10.65 1.65
CA ASP A 175 -9.46 11.48 1.29
C ASP A 175 -8.52 10.68 0.37
N LYS A 176 -8.20 11.22 -0.80
CA LYS A 176 -7.25 10.63 -1.75
C LYS A 176 -5.88 10.33 -1.14
N ASN A 177 -5.51 11.02 -0.07
CA ASN A 177 -4.25 10.83 0.64
C ASN A 177 -4.26 9.62 1.59
N CYS A 178 -5.38 8.90 1.71
CA CYS A 178 -5.45 7.61 2.42
C CYS A 178 -4.44 6.62 1.84
N VAL A 179 -4.20 6.66 0.52
CA VAL A 179 -3.13 5.93 -0.14
C VAL A 179 -2.32 6.93 -0.96
N GLN A 180 -1.00 6.89 -0.82
CA GLN A 180 -0.09 7.73 -1.58
C GLN A 180 1.00 6.87 -2.22
N LEU A 181 1.43 7.22 -3.42
CA LEU A 181 2.54 6.57 -4.11
C LEU A 181 3.72 7.54 -4.20
N ILE A 182 4.92 7.06 -3.83
CA ILE A 182 6.17 7.78 -4.10
C ILE A 182 6.44 7.68 -5.60
N ASN A 183 6.37 8.82 -6.28
CA ASN A 183 6.51 8.93 -7.74
C ASN A 183 7.95 9.19 -8.22
N THR A 184 8.92 9.19 -7.31
CA THR A 184 10.36 9.32 -7.66
C THR A 184 11.04 7.96 -7.66
N THR A 185 11.99 7.78 -8.57
CA THR A 185 12.84 6.59 -8.64
C THR A 185 14.09 6.68 -7.75
N ASP A 186 14.31 7.84 -7.10
CA ASP A 186 15.46 8.05 -6.22
C ASP A 186 15.42 7.12 -4.99
N ARG A 187 16.51 6.38 -4.78
CA ARG A 187 16.67 5.46 -3.64
C ARG A 187 16.72 6.19 -2.30
N ALA A 188 17.08 7.47 -2.27
CA ALA A 188 17.02 8.29 -1.08
C ALA A 188 15.59 8.37 -0.50
N ALA A 189 14.55 8.28 -1.34
CA ALA A 189 13.16 8.26 -0.87
C ALA A 189 12.89 7.07 0.06
N VAL A 190 13.47 5.89 -0.24
CA VAL A 190 13.36 4.70 0.63
C VAL A 190 14.04 4.96 1.97
N THR A 191 15.26 5.52 1.92
CA THR A 191 16.06 5.81 3.13
C THR A 191 15.36 6.81 4.05
N GLU A 192 14.71 7.82 3.48
CA GLU A 192 13.96 8.81 4.25
C GLU A 192 12.64 8.24 4.77
N LEU A 193 11.94 7.41 3.96
CA LEU A 193 10.71 6.75 4.38
C LEU A 193 10.93 5.84 5.59
N VAL A 194 11.99 5.03 5.60
CA VAL A 194 12.29 4.12 6.72
C VAL A 194 12.71 4.84 8.00
N LYS A 195 13.05 6.13 7.92
CA LYS A 195 13.40 6.98 9.07
C LYS A 195 12.22 7.82 9.57
N ALA A 196 11.12 7.90 8.83
CA ALA A 196 9.98 8.79 9.09
C ALA A 196 9.03 8.30 10.22
N LYS A 197 9.59 7.96 11.38
CA LYS A 197 8.87 7.42 12.56
C LYS A 197 7.76 8.32 13.12
N ASP A 198 7.84 9.62 12.88
CA ASP A 198 6.81 10.56 13.34
C ASP A 198 5.51 10.41 12.53
N PHE A 199 5.61 9.89 11.30
CA PHE A 199 4.49 9.79 10.36
C PHE A 199 4.06 8.36 10.04
N ILE A 200 4.98 7.38 10.15
CA ILE A 200 4.75 5.99 9.74
C ILE A 200 4.89 5.08 10.96
N ASP A 201 3.89 4.24 11.18
CA ASP A 201 3.81 3.38 12.36
C ASP A 201 4.46 2.01 12.12
N ALA A 202 4.43 1.51 10.88
CA ALA A 202 5.14 0.28 10.51
C ALA A 202 5.49 0.25 9.02
N ILE A 203 6.54 -0.50 8.68
CA ILE A 203 6.98 -0.75 7.31
C ILE A 203 6.89 -2.23 6.98
N ILE A 204 6.38 -2.53 5.78
CA ILE A 204 6.31 -3.87 5.21
C ILE A 204 7.17 -3.92 3.95
N PRO A 205 8.37 -4.54 3.99
CA PRO A 205 9.15 -4.82 2.80
C PRO A 205 8.61 -6.08 2.09
N ARG A 206 8.40 -6.01 0.78
CA ARG A 206 7.95 -7.12 -0.07
C ARG A 206 8.91 -7.28 -1.26
N GLY A 207 9.98 -8.04 -1.04
CA GLY A 207 11.01 -8.26 -2.04
C GLY A 207 12.00 -9.34 -1.63
N GLY A 208 13.14 -9.38 -2.31
CA GLY A 208 14.23 -10.30 -1.99
C GLY A 208 14.89 -10.01 -0.64
N LYS A 209 15.69 -10.98 -0.17
CA LYS A 209 16.42 -10.92 1.11
C LYS A 209 17.23 -9.63 1.27
N GLY A 210 17.95 -9.22 0.22
CA GLY A 210 18.78 -8.02 0.25
C GLY A 210 17.99 -6.72 0.47
N LEU A 211 16.77 -6.60 -0.09
CA LEU A 211 15.91 -5.45 0.17
C LEU A 211 15.44 -5.43 1.63
N VAL A 212 15.01 -6.60 2.14
CA VAL A 212 14.53 -6.75 3.51
C VAL A 212 15.64 -6.41 4.51
N GLU A 213 16.86 -6.92 4.30
CA GLU A 213 18.04 -6.63 5.12
C GLU A 213 18.38 -5.13 5.10
N ALA A 214 18.53 -4.53 3.90
CA ALA A 214 18.87 -3.12 3.76
C ALA A 214 17.85 -2.17 4.44
N ILE A 215 16.55 -2.46 4.32
CA ILE A 215 15.51 -1.71 5.01
C ILE A 215 15.63 -1.88 6.51
N SER A 216 15.87 -3.10 6.98
CA SER A 216 15.93 -3.41 8.40
C SER A 216 17.10 -2.74 9.11
N ASP A 217 18.26 -2.70 8.46
CA ASP A 217 19.48 -2.13 9.03
C ASP A 217 19.41 -0.59 9.12
N SER A 218 18.58 0.04 8.28
CA SER A 218 18.44 1.50 8.19
C SER A 218 17.17 2.06 8.82
N ALA A 219 16.21 1.21 9.19
CA ALA A 219 14.90 1.62 9.67
C ALA A 219 14.92 2.15 11.11
N LYS A 220 14.23 3.28 11.31
CA LYS A 220 13.82 3.78 12.63
C LYS A 220 12.34 3.50 12.91
N VAL A 221 11.59 3.14 11.87
CA VAL A 221 10.19 2.70 11.93
C VAL A 221 10.16 1.19 12.19
N PRO A 222 9.21 0.66 13.00
CA PRO A 222 9.02 -0.78 13.15
C PRO A 222 8.85 -1.51 11.81
N VAL A 223 9.56 -2.62 11.61
CA VAL A 223 9.49 -3.40 10.35
C VAL A 223 8.78 -4.72 10.59
N ILE A 224 7.69 -4.97 9.85
CA ILE A 224 6.97 -6.24 9.85
C ILE A 224 7.51 -7.08 8.70
N LYS A 225 8.31 -8.09 9.03
CA LYS A 225 8.96 -8.98 8.06
C LYS A 225 8.97 -10.41 8.58
N HIS A 226 8.88 -11.36 7.66
CA HIS A 226 9.33 -12.73 7.94
C HIS A 226 10.79 -12.84 7.50
N LEU A 227 11.70 -12.90 8.46
CA LEU A 227 13.03 -13.45 8.22
C LEU A 227 12.85 -14.96 8.16
N HIS A 228 12.71 -15.54 6.98
CA HIS A 228 13.11 -16.95 6.86
C HIS A 228 14.63 -16.97 6.89
N CYS A 229 15.14 -17.32 8.07
CA CYS A 229 16.40 -18.03 8.23
C CYS A 229 16.18 -19.48 7.75
N LEU A 230 17.24 -20.01 7.12
CA LEU A 230 17.42 -21.34 6.52
C LEU A 230 17.08 -21.40 5.02
#